data_AF-A0A519RVT5-F1
#
_entry.id   AF-A0A519RVT5-F1
#
_cell.length_a   1.000
_cell.length_b   1.000
_cell.length_c   1.000
_cell.angle_alpha   90.00
_cell.angle_beta   90.00
_cell.angle_gamma   90.00
#
_symmetry.space_group_name_H-M   'P 1'
#
loop_
_entity.id
_entity.type
_entity.pdbx_description
1 polymer ?
#
loop_
_entity_poly.entity_id
_entity_poly.type
_entity_poly.pdbx_seq_one_letter_code
_entity_poly.pdbx_strand_id
1 'polypeptide(L)'
;MIQLAKKEVKQKNISGQQIALLTDKMLIKTGKKQIYGTQCDYVNGIAIANNIAHPENVDQRRKEMGLEPLKDYLAFMTSLHQQMNKKN
;
A
#
# COMPACT_ATOMS: atom_id res chain seq x y z
N MET A 1 -23.85 0.57 3.47
CA MET A 1 -23.24 -0.05 2.27
C MET A 1 -21.80 -0.52 2.54
N ILE A 2 -21.58 -1.52 3.42
CA ILE A 2 -20.22 -2.10 3.65
C ILE A 2 -20.25 -3.65 3.70
N GLN A 3 -21.43 -4.29 3.72
CA GLN A 3 -21.50 -5.76 3.82
C GLN A 3 -21.60 -6.53 2.50
N LEU A 4 -21.91 -5.89 1.35
CA LEU A 4 -22.00 -6.61 0.07
C LEU A 4 -20.64 -6.93 -0.58
N ALA A 5 -19.60 -6.14 -0.30
CA ALA A 5 -18.28 -6.34 -0.91
C ALA A 5 -17.53 -7.57 -0.37
N LYS A 6 -17.97 -8.18 0.74
CA LYS A 6 -17.30 -9.36 1.33
C LYS A 6 -17.77 -10.69 0.75
N LYS A 7 -18.88 -10.72 0.00
CA LYS A 7 -19.50 -11.98 -0.46
C LYS A 7 -19.18 -12.35 -1.92
N GLU A 8 -18.75 -11.39 -2.74
CA GLU A 8 -18.38 -11.63 -4.16
C GLU A 8 -16.88 -11.80 -4.43
N VAL A 9 -16.01 -11.74 -3.42
CA VAL A 9 -14.56 -11.98 -3.60
C VAL A 9 -14.22 -13.46 -3.43
N LYS A 10 -15.15 -14.34 -3.83
CA LYS A 10 -14.98 -15.79 -3.80
C LYS A 10 -14.97 -16.38 -5.21
N GLN A 11 -14.18 -15.78 -6.12
CA GLN A 11 -13.69 -16.43 -7.34
C GLN A 11 -12.62 -15.57 -8.06
N LYS A 12 -11.35 -15.87 -7.77
CA LYS A 12 -10.15 -15.77 -8.64
C LYS A 12 -9.52 -14.45 -9.11
N ASN A 13 -10.04 -13.23 -8.95
CA ASN A 13 -9.48 -12.10 -9.73
C ASN A 13 -8.86 -10.90 -8.99
N ILE A 14 -8.67 -10.93 -7.66
CA ILE A 14 -8.03 -9.79 -6.96
C ILE A 14 -6.87 -10.27 -6.09
N SER A 15 -5.65 -9.82 -6.41
CA SER A 15 -4.44 -10.12 -5.64
C SER A 15 -4.45 -9.38 -4.29
N GLY A 16 -3.70 -9.90 -3.31
CA GLY A 16 -3.58 -9.21 -2.02
C GLY A 16 -3.00 -7.80 -2.15
N GLN A 17 -2.16 -7.56 -3.16
CA GLN A 17 -1.66 -6.22 -3.51
C GLN A 17 -2.77 -5.28 -3.98
N GLN A 18 -3.69 -5.75 -4.82
CA GLN A 18 -4.81 -4.94 -5.27
C GLN A 18 -5.76 -4.62 -4.12
N ILE A 19 -6.02 -5.57 -3.22
CA ILE A 19 -6.83 -5.34 -2.02
C ILE A 19 -6.16 -4.29 -1.13
N ALA A 20 -4.87 -4.44 -0.83
CA ALA A 20 -4.13 -3.50 0.01
C ALA A 20 -4.13 -2.08 -0.57
N LEU A 21 -3.88 -1.95 -1.88
CA LEU A 21 -3.88 -0.69 -2.60
C LEU A 21 -5.24 0.03 -2.53
N LEU A 22 -6.32 -0.69 -2.85
CA LEU A 22 -7.67 -0.12 -2.84
C LEU A 22 -8.10 0.24 -1.41
N THR A 23 -7.71 -0.57 -0.43
CA THR A 23 -8.00 -0.32 0.99
C THR A 23 -7.35 0.98 1.46
N ASP A 24 -6.04 1.13 1.29
CA ASP A 24 -5.34 2.34 1.74
C ASP A 24 -5.82 3.59 1.00
N LYS A 25 -6.07 3.48 -0.31
CA LYS A 25 -6.62 4.58 -1.11
C LYS A 25 -7.98 5.05 -0.61
N MET A 26 -8.87 4.12 -0.25
CA MET A 26 -10.18 4.45 0.33
C MET A 26 -10.04 5.09 1.72
N LEU A 27 -9.13 4.59 2.54
CA LEU A 27 -8.90 5.11 3.89
C LEU A 27 -8.39 6.55 3.85
N ILE A 28 -7.38 6.84 3.02
CA ILE A 28 -6.87 8.20 2.84
C ILE A 28 -7.97 9.15 2.35
N LYS A 29 -8.79 8.73 1.37
CA LYS A 29 -9.93 9.53 0.89
C LYS A 29 -10.97 9.86 1.98
N THR A 30 -11.03 9.05 3.04
CA THR A 30 -11.94 9.27 4.17
C THR A 30 -11.24 9.88 5.39
N GLY A 31 -10.03 10.40 5.23
CA GLY A 31 -9.24 11.01 6.32
C GLY A 31 -8.70 10.00 7.33
N LYS A 32 -8.69 8.71 6.99
CA LYS A 32 -8.25 7.62 7.86
C LYS A 32 -6.81 7.21 7.56
N LYS A 33 -6.19 6.59 8.57
CA LYS A 33 -4.85 6.01 8.48
C LYS A 33 -4.82 4.81 7.52
N GLN A 34 -3.69 4.62 6.83
CA GLN A 34 -3.43 3.45 6.00
C GLN A 34 -3.25 2.19 6.85
N ILE A 35 -3.52 1.01 6.28
CA ILE A 35 -3.31 -0.28 6.92
C ILE A 35 -2.04 -0.96 6.40
N TYR A 36 -1.77 -0.87 5.10
CA TYR A 36 -0.69 -1.61 4.44
C TYR A 36 0.47 -0.73 3.95
N GLY A 37 0.29 0.61 3.95
CA GLY A 37 1.33 1.56 3.55
C GLY A 37 1.60 1.56 2.05
N THR A 38 0.58 1.31 1.23
CA THR A 38 0.69 1.25 -0.24
C THR A 38 0.64 2.61 -0.92
N GLN A 39 0.17 3.66 -0.23
CA GLN A 39 0.26 5.03 -0.74
C GLN A 39 1.52 5.68 -0.14
N CYS A 40 2.39 6.15 -1.03
CA CYS A 40 3.63 6.82 -0.66
C CYS A 40 3.69 8.23 -1.25
N ASP A 41 4.28 9.14 -0.50
CA ASP A 41 4.76 10.43 -0.98
C ASP A 41 6.25 10.32 -1.31
N TYR A 42 6.79 11.31 -2.03
CA TYR A 42 8.21 11.39 -2.34
C TYR A 42 8.82 12.65 -1.73
N VAL A 43 9.80 12.48 -0.85
CA VAL A 43 10.55 13.58 -0.23
C VAL A 43 12.01 13.43 -0.62
N ASN A 44 12.58 14.43 -1.29
CA ASN A 44 13.94 14.38 -1.84
C ASN A 44 14.20 13.14 -2.72
N GLY A 45 13.17 12.73 -3.48
CA GLY A 45 13.22 11.55 -4.34
C GLY A 45 13.16 10.20 -3.61
N ILE A 46 12.92 10.21 -2.29
CA ILE A 46 12.78 9.00 -1.45
C ILE A 46 11.30 8.77 -1.17
N ALA A 47 10.83 7.55 -1.42
CA ALA A 47 9.45 7.15 -1.13
C ALA A 47 9.25 6.99 0.39
N ILE A 48 8.20 7.62 0.92
CA ILE A 48 7.81 7.53 2.32
C ILE A 48 6.33 7.17 2.42
N ALA A 49 5.99 6.17 3.24
CA ALA A 49 4.60 5.86 3.55
C ALA A 49 4.18 6.64 4.80
N ASN A 50 3.19 7.52 4.65
CA ASN A 50 2.71 8.37 5.72
C ASN A 50 1.43 7.82 6.37
N ASN A 51 1.23 8.13 7.65
CA ASN A 51 -0.02 7.89 8.38
C ASN A 51 -0.52 6.43 8.38
N ILE A 52 0.36 5.48 8.70
CA ILE A 52 0.00 4.05 8.85
C ILE A 52 -0.53 3.82 10.27
N ALA A 53 -1.63 3.07 10.39
CA ALA A 53 -2.13 2.57 11.67
C ALA A 53 -1.23 1.44 12.17
N HIS A 54 -0.76 1.52 13.41
CA HIS A 54 0.08 0.48 14.02
C HIS A 54 1.26 0.06 13.12
N PRO A 55 2.19 0.99 12.82
CA PRO A 55 3.33 0.72 11.94
C PRO A 55 4.19 -0.45 12.41
N GLU A 56 4.25 -0.72 13.72
CA GLU A 56 4.95 -1.86 14.31
C GLU A 56 4.45 -3.22 13.80
N ASN A 57 3.19 -3.30 13.38
CA ASN A 57 2.54 -4.52 12.92
C ASN A 57 2.28 -4.53 11.39
N VAL A 58 2.80 -3.55 10.66
CA VAL A 58 2.50 -3.39 9.22
C VAL A 58 2.97 -4.58 8.41
N ASP A 59 4.16 -5.11 8.70
CA ASP A 59 4.73 -6.22 7.94
C ASP A 59 3.99 -7.54 8.18
N GLN A 60 3.39 -7.72 9.36
CA GLN A 60 2.50 -8.85 9.61
C GLN A 60 1.29 -8.81 8.67
N ARG A 61 0.62 -7.66 8.59
CA ARG A 61 -0.55 -7.47 7.71
C ARG A 61 -0.16 -7.60 6.23
N ARG A 62 1.02 -7.08 5.85
CA ARG A 62 1.56 -7.20 4.50
C ARG A 62 1.82 -8.66 4.13
N LYS A 63 2.43 -9.43 5.04
CA LYS A 63 2.66 -10.86 4.86
C LYS A 63 1.36 -11.66 4.69
N GLU A 64 0.33 -11.37 5.48
CA GLU A 64 -1.00 -11.99 5.33
C GLU A 64 -1.64 -11.72 3.95
N MET A 65 -1.27 -10.60 3.31
CA MET A 65 -1.70 -10.23 1.96
C MET A 65 -0.73 -10.68 0.86
N GLY A 66 0.31 -11.43 1.19
CA GLY A 66 1.34 -11.87 0.24
C GLY A 66 2.22 -10.74 -0.29
N LEU A 67 2.40 -9.68 0.49
CA LEU A 67 3.23 -8.52 0.15
C LEU A 67 4.61 -8.63 0.80
N GLU A 68 5.61 -8.08 0.12
CA GLU A 68 6.94 -7.86 0.66
C GLU A 68 6.90 -6.88 1.85
N PRO A 69 7.91 -6.90 2.75
CA PRO A 69 8.03 -5.92 3.84
C PRO A 69 7.92 -4.47 3.34
N LEU A 70 7.37 -3.58 4.18
CA LEU A 70 7.14 -2.19 3.82
C LEU A 70 8.44 -1.49 3.42
N LYS A 71 9.54 -1.80 4.12
CA LYS A 71 10.85 -1.24 3.83
C LYS A 71 11.32 -1.57 2.40
N ASP A 72 11.16 -2.81 1.99
CA ASP A 72 11.60 -3.28 0.68
C ASP A 72 10.75 -2.65 -0.43
N TYR A 73 9.44 -2.56 -0.20
CA TYR A 73 8.52 -1.85 -1.08
C TYR A 73 8.89 -0.37 -1.25
N LEU A 74 9.18 0.36 -0.16
CA LEU A 74 9.58 1.77 -0.24
C LEU A 74 10.93 1.95 -0.94
N ALA A 75 11.88 1.03 -0.75
CA ALA A 75 13.14 1.04 -1.48
C ALA A 75 12.95 0.82 -2.99
N PHE A 76 12.06 -0.11 -3.36
CA PHE A 76 11.66 -0.33 -4.75
C PHE A 76 11.01 0.93 -5.35
N MET A 77 10.03 1.53 -4.67
CA MET A 77 9.35 2.74 -5.13
C MET A 77 10.31 3.94 -5.27
N THR A 78 11.27 4.08 -4.35
CA THR A 78 12.34 5.09 -4.42
C THR A 78 13.18 4.89 -5.69
N SER A 79 13.63 3.66 -5.92
CA SER A 79 14.47 3.33 -7.08
C SER A 79 13.73 3.55 -8.40
N LEU A 80 12.44 3.20 -8.44
CA LEU A 80 11.59 3.43 -9.60
C LEU A 80 11.41 4.93 -9.89
N HIS A 81 11.12 5.73 -8.86
CA HIS A 81 10.96 7.17 -8.99
C HIS A 81 12.23 7.87 -9.47
N GLN A 82 13.38 7.50 -8.93
CA GLN A 82 14.67 8.02 -9.37
C GLN A 82 14.98 7.66 -10.82
N GLN A 83 14.68 6.42 -11.26
CA GLN A 83 14.88 6.02 -12.65
C GLN A 83 13.99 6.78 -13.63
N MET A 84 12.74 7.05 -13.25
CA MET A 84 11.83 7.84 -14.09
C MET A 84 12.30 9.30 -14.23
N ASN A 85 12.82 9.89 -13.15
CA ASN A 85 13.26 11.29 -13.15
C ASN A 85 14.66 11.51 -13.75
N LYS A 86 15.50 10.47 -13.85
CA LYS A 86 16.83 10.54 -14.50
C LYS A 86 16.79 10.59 -16.03
N LYS A 87 15.62 10.29 -16.63
CA LYS A 87 15.44 10.23 -18.09
C LYS A 87 15.02 11.57 -18.73
N ASN A 88 15.03 12.65 -17.96
CA ASN A 88 14.81 14.03 -18.41
C ASN A 88 16.04 14.88 -18.13
#